data_AF-A0A3S3R6W3-F1
#
_entry.id   AF-A0A3S3R6W3-F1
#
_cell.length_a   1.000
_cell.length_b   1.000
_cell.length_c   1.000
_cell.angle_alpha   90.00
_cell.angle_beta   90.00
_cell.angle_gamma   90.00
#
_symmetry.space_group_name_H-M   'P 1'
#
loop_
_entity.id
_entity.type
_entity.pdbx_description
1 polymer ?
#
loop_
_entity_poly.entity_id
_entity_poly.type
_entity_poly.pdbx_seq_one_letter_code
_entity_poly.pdbx_strand_id
1 'polypeptide(L)'
;FENRVCCIVGLRGSLIRDDLPTATALTRALLEAQDLTVAKPELAAQAFLSQAPKGKTLADLVGVLKDQTHNHNPVGADLRREIALYAEELRDVQVFKQSTDPKQFADQVYADVLTV
;
A
#
# COMPACT_ATOMS: atom_id res chain seq x y z
N PHE A 1 -15.03 -5.60 -4.99
CA PHE A 1 -13.78 -5.08 -4.40
C PHE A 1 -12.68 -4.91 -5.45
N GLU A 2 -13.02 -4.50 -6.68
CA GLU A 2 -12.04 -4.43 -7.78
C GLU A 2 -11.10 -3.22 -7.67
N ASN A 3 -11.55 -2.14 -7.01
CA ASN A 3 -10.81 -0.87 -6.88
C ASN A 3 -10.51 -0.52 -5.41
N ARG A 4 -10.03 -1.49 -4.63
CA ARG A 4 -9.53 -1.22 -3.27
C ARG A 4 -8.12 -1.72 -3.10
N VAL A 5 -7.28 -0.88 -2.53
CA VAL A 5 -5.91 -1.27 -2.23
C VAL A 5 -5.89 -2.37 -1.17
N CYS A 6 -5.26 -3.50 -1.46
CA CYS A 6 -5.21 -4.63 -0.54
C CYS A 6 -4.11 -4.48 0.54
N CYS A 7 -3.14 -3.59 0.31
CA CYS A 7 -2.00 -3.34 1.18
C CYS A 7 -1.69 -1.85 1.26
N ILE A 8 -1.21 -1.39 2.41
CA ILE A 8 -0.80 0.00 2.63
C ILE A 8 0.62 0.05 3.19
N VAL A 9 1.30 1.16 2.95
CA VAL A 9 2.60 1.44 3.57
C VAL A 9 2.36 2.18 4.89
N GLY A 10 2.78 1.58 6.00
CA GLY A 10 2.75 2.20 7.31
C GLY A 10 4.11 2.80 7.67
N LEU A 11 4.13 4.09 8.02
CA LEU A 11 5.32 4.77 8.56
C LEU A 11 5.07 5.13 10.03
N ARG A 12 6.13 5.11 10.85
CA ARG A 12 6.03 5.61 12.23
C ARG A 12 5.83 7.12 12.21
N GLY A 13 4.95 7.61 13.08
CA GLY A 13 4.74 9.06 13.22
C GLY A 13 5.99 9.83 13.62
N SER A 14 6.94 9.21 14.31
CA SER A 14 8.25 9.83 14.60
C SER A 14 9.06 10.09 13.33
N LEU A 15 9.08 9.14 12.37
CA LEU A 15 9.78 9.33 11.11
C LEU A 15 9.20 10.53 10.34
N ILE A 16 7.88 10.65 10.28
CA ILE A 16 7.21 11.75 9.57
C ILE A 16 7.52 13.11 10.20
N ARG A 17 7.57 13.18 11.54
CA ARG A 17 7.83 14.44 12.27
C ARG A 17 9.31 14.82 12.29
N ASP A 18 10.19 13.83 12.43
CA ASP A 18 11.61 14.04 12.70
C ASP A 18 12.44 14.04 11.40
N ASP A 19 11.97 13.35 10.35
CA ASP A 19 12.64 13.24 9.05
C ASP A 19 11.63 13.02 7.89
N LEU A 20 10.87 14.08 7.61
CA LEU A 20 9.92 14.11 6.49
C LEU A 20 10.57 13.83 5.11
N PRO A 21 11.79 14.32 4.80
CA PRO A 21 12.46 13.98 3.55
C PRO A 21 12.64 12.47 3.35
N THR A 22 13.07 11.74 4.37
CA THR A 22 13.18 10.27 4.29
C THR A 22 11.82 9.61 4.12
N ALA A 23 10.79 10.05 4.86
CA ALA A 23 9.42 9.53 4.68
C ALA A 23 8.92 9.74 3.23
N THR A 24 9.15 10.93 2.67
CA THR A 24 8.80 11.29 1.29
C THR A 24 9.51 10.38 0.29
N ALA A 25 10.83 10.21 0.45
CA ALA A 25 11.66 9.41 -0.45
C ALA A 25 11.25 7.93 -0.43
N LEU A 26 10.96 7.37 0.75
CA LEU A 26 10.47 6.00 0.89
C LEU A 26 9.12 5.81 0.18
N THR A 27 8.17 6.71 0.39
CA THR A 27 6.85 6.62 -0.26
C THR A 27 6.97 6.72 -1.79
N ARG A 28 7.79 7.64 -2.31
CA ARG A 28 8.04 7.75 -3.77
C ARG A 28 8.68 6.48 -4.34
N ALA A 29 9.71 5.96 -3.69
CA ALA A 29 10.40 4.75 -4.13
C ALA A 29 9.44 3.54 -4.22
N LEU A 30 8.50 3.42 -3.28
CA LEU A 30 7.51 2.34 -3.30
C LEU A 30 6.46 2.52 -4.39
N LEU A 31 6.01 3.74 -4.67
CA LEU A 31 5.12 4.03 -5.79
C LEU A 31 5.79 3.72 -7.13
N GLU A 32 7.04 4.16 -7.33
CA GLU A 32 7.81 3.86 -8.54
C GLU A 32 8.08 2.35 -8.69
N ALA A 33 8.35 1.64 -7.60
CA ALA A 33 8.51 0.19 -7.62
C ALA A 33 7.21 -0.53 -7.99
N GLN A 34 6.05 -0.02 -7.56
CA GLN A 34 4.75 -0.55 -7.95
C GLN A 34 4.52 -0.35 -9.45
N ASP A 35 4.74 0.86 -9.97
CA ASP A 35 4.60 1.17 -11.40
C ASP A 35 5.52 0.29 -12.24
N LEU A 36 6.76 0.08 -11.79
CA LEU A 36 7.71 -0.83 -12.44
C LEU A 36 7.21 -2.28 -12.43
N THR A 37 6.64 -2.73 -11.32
CA THR A 37 6.15 -4.10 -11.16
C THR A 37 4.98 -4.39 -12.10
N VAL A 38 4.07 -3.41 -12.26
CA VAL A 38 2.96 -3.50 -13.22
C VAL A 38 3.47 -3.48 -14.66
N ALA A 39 4.39 -2.56 -14.98
CA ALA A 39 4.87 -2.39 -16.35
C ALA A 39 5.87 -3.48 -16.80
N LYS A 40 6.66 -4.03 -15.86
CA LYS A 40 7.78 -4.96 -16.13
C LYS A 40 7.85 -6.05 -15.05
N PRO A 41 6.85 -6.94 -14.94
CA PRO A 41 6.79 -7.96 -13.89
C PRO A 41 8.00 -8.92 -13.92
N GLU A 42 8.58 -9.20 -15.08
CA GLU A 42 9.79 -10.02 -15.21
C GLU A 42 11.00 -9.37 -14.52
N LEU A 43 11.15 -8.05 -14.63
CA LEU A 43 12.23 -7.32 -13.99
C LEU A 43 12.05 -7.28 -12.46
N ALA A 44 10.82 -7.05 -11.99
CA ALA A 44 10.49 -7.08 -10.57
C ALA A 44 10.74 -8.48 -9.96
N ALA A 45 10.29 -9.54 -10.65
CA ALA A 45 10.53 -10.92 -10.24
C ALA A 45 12.04 -11.26 -10.20
N GLN A 46 12.81 -10.80 -11.18
CA GLN A 46 14.26 -11.00 -11.21
C GLN A 46 14.97 -10.31 -10.04
N ALA A 47 14.54 -9.10 -9.67
CA ALA A 47 15.08 -8.39 -8.52
C ALA A 47 14.75 -9.11 -7.19
N PHE A 48 13.54 -9.67 -7.08
CA PHE A 48 13.08 -10.36 -5.86
C PHE A 48 13.62 -11.79 -5.71
N LEU A 49 14.06 -12.46 -6.78
CA LEU A 49 14.39 -13.89 -6.78
C LEU A 49 15.34 -14.34 -5.65
N SER A 50 16.34 -13.52 -5.29
CA SER A 50 17.28 -13.84 -4.20
C SER A 50 16.62 -13.89 -2.81
N GLN A 51 15.49 -13.22 -2.66
CA GLN A 51 14.70 -13.13 -1.43
C GLN A 51 13.48 -14.06 -1.46
N ALA A 52 13.24 -14.75 -2.58
CA ALA A 52 12.08 -15.59 -2.74
C ALA A 52 12.14 -16.84 -1.84
N PRO A 53 10.98 -17.41 -1.45
CA PRO A 53 10.95 -18.69 -0.74
C PRO A 53 11.76 -19.76 -1.46
N LYS A 54 12.42 -20.64 -0.69
CA LYS A 54 13.26 -21.71 -1.25
C LYS A 54 12.47 -22.54 -2.27
N GLY A 55 13.12 -22.82 -3.41
CA GLY A 55 12.53 -23.63 -4.48
C GLY A 55 11.59 -22.88 -5.42
N LYS A 56 11.40 -21.56 -5.25
CA LYS A 56 10.67 -20.74 -6.22
C LYS A 56 11.55 -20.34 -7.40
N THR A 57 10.98 -20.45 -8.59
CA THR A 57 11.63 -20.07 -9.85
C THR A 57 11.23 -18.66 -10.27
N LEU A 58 11.98 -18.07 -11.19
CA LEU A 58 11.59 -16.81 -11.82
C LEU A 58 10.19 -16.91 -12.48
N ALA A 59 9.90 -18.03 -13.13
CA ALA A 59 8.62 -18.27 -13.78
C ALA A 59 7.45 -18.31 -12.77
N ASP A 60 7.65 -18.91 -11.60
CA ASP A 60 6.63 -18.90 -10.53
C ASP A 60 6.32 -17.48 -10.08
N LEU A 61 7.35 -16.66 -9.88
CA LEU A 61 7.20 -15.27 -9.44
C LEU A 61 6.49 -14.42 -10.50
N VAL A 62 6.89 -14.55 -11.77
CA VAL A 62 6.21 -13.85 -12.88
C VAL A 62 4.76 -14.28 -13.01
N GLY A 63 4.47 -15.57 -12.82
CA GLY A 63 3.11 -16.10 -12.80
C GLY A 63 2.25 -15.41 -11.73
N VAL A 64 2.75 -15.29 -10.50
CA VAL A 64 2.06 -14.57 -9.42
C VAL A 64 1.84 -13.10 -9.76
N LEU A 65 2.85 -12.40 -10.26
CA LEU A 65 2.72 -10.97 -10.59
C LEU A 65 1.72 -10.71 -11.72
N LYS A 66 1.57 -11.63 -12.67
CA LYS A 66 0.60 -11.51 -13.78
C LYS A 66 -0.83 -11.90 -13.39
N ASP A 67 -0.99 -12.77 -12.39
CA ASP A 67 -2.30 -13.13 -11.82
C ASP A 67 -2.87 -12.00 -10.95
N GLN A 68 -1.98 -11.12 -10.45
CA GLN A 68 -2.31 -10.03 -9.57
C GLN A 68 -2.69 -8.74 -10.34
N THR A 69 -3.92 -8.25 -10.16
CA THR A 69 -4.39 -6.98 -10.74
C THR A 69 -4.04 -5.79 -9.83
N HIS A 70 -2.75 -5.52 -9.62
CA HIS A 70 -2.27 -4.52 -8.66
C HIS A 70 -2.07 -3.11 -9.26
N ASN A 71 -2.74 -2.79 -10.37
CA ASN A 71 -2.64 -1.46 -10.98
C ASN A 71 -3.55 -0.42 -10.29
N HIS A 72 -3.47 -0.36 -8.95
CA HIS A 72 -4.23 0.55 -8.10
C HIS A 72 -3.38 0.96 -6.89
N ASN A 73 -2.74 2.12 -7.00
CA ASN A 73 -1.85 2.70 -6.00
C ASN A 73 -2.31 4.11 -5.60
N PRO A 74 -3.51 4.25 -4.99
CA PRO A 74 -4.09 5.54 -4.69
C PRO A 74 -3.24 6.32 -3.68
N VAL A 75 -3.27 7.63 -3.80
CA VAL A 75 -2.65 8.59 -2.87
C VAL A 75 -3.66 9.69 -2.53
N GLY A 76 -3.29 10.59 -1.62
CA GLY A 76 -4.12 11.76 -1.31
C GLY A 76 -5.53 11.39 -0.84
N ALA A 77 -6.53 12.08 -1.42
CA ALA A 77 -7.93 11.92 -1.07
C ALA A 77 -8.48 10.52 -1.38
N ASP A 78 -7.99 9.85 -2.42
CA ASP A 78 -8.48 8.53 -2.83
C ASP A 78 -8.08 7.47 -1.81
N LEU A 79 -6.82 7.45 -1.39
CA LEU A 79 -6.35 6.54 -0.35
C LEU A 79 -7.08 6.79 0.98
N ARG A 80 -7.25 8.05 1.36
CA ARG A 80 -7.99 8.43 2.58
C ARG A 80 -9.43 7.93 2.55
N ARG A 81 -10.10 8.04 1.40
CA ARG A 81 -11.45 7.50 1.18
C ARG A 81 -11.47 5.99 1.37
N GLU A 82 -10.51 5.27 0.79
CA GLU A 82 -10.43 3.81 0.92
C GLU A 82 -10.19 3.34 2.35
N ILE A 83 -9.34 4.05 3.11
CA ILE A 83 -9.13 3.77 4.55
C ILE A 83 -10.45 3.92 5.32
N ALA A 84 -11.23 4.98 5.04
CA ALA A 84 -12.52 5.17 5.69
C ALA A 84 -13.50 4.03 5.37
N LEU A 85 -13.51 3.55 4.12
CA LEU A 85 -14.37 2.43 3.74
C LEU A 85 -13.94 1.11 4.44
N TYR A 86 -12.64 0.86 4.59
CA TYR A 86 -12.16 -0.27 5.39
C TYR A 86 -12.55 -0.15 6.87
N ALA A 87 -12.42 1.03 7.45
CA ALA A 87 -12.81 1.26 8.85
C ALA A 87 -14.32 1.09 9.07
N GLU A 88 -15.14 1.47 8.10
CA GLU A 88 -16.59 1.22 8.08
C GLU A 88 -16.88 -0.28 8.05
N GLU A 89 -16.28 -1.04 7.12
CA GLU A 89 -16.49 -2.48 7.03
C GLU A 89 -16.05 -3.21 8.29
N LEU A 90 -14.89 -2.85 8.84
CA LEU A 90 -14.39 -3.40 10.11
C LEU A 90 -15.30 -3.05 11.29
N ARG A 91 -15.93 -1.88 11.30
CA ARG A 91 -16.95 -1.52 12.29
C ARG A 91 -18.20 -2.38 12.11
N ASP A 92 -18.68 -2.55 10.89
CA ASP A 92 -19.93 -3.26 10.61
C ASP A 92 -19.83 -4.75 10.97
N VAL A 93 -18.65 -5.36 10.81
CA VAL A 93 -18.36 -6.73 11.29
C VAL A 93 -17.86 -6.80 12.74
N GLN A 94 -18.01 -5.70 13.50
CA GLN A 94 -17.72 -5.60 14.93
C GLN A 94 -16.25 -5.82 15.34
N VAL A 95 -15.31 -5.67 14.40
CA VAL A 95 -13.87 -5.61 14.70
C VAL A 95 -13.52 -4.23 15.29
N PHE A 96 -14.08 -3.16 14.73
CA PHE A 96 -14.02 -1.83 15.34
C PHE A 96 -15.25 -1.58 16.23
N LYS A 97 -15.08 -0.69 17.22
CA LYS A 97 -16.20 -0.25 18.05
C LYS A 97 -17.26 0.42 17.18
N GLN A 98 -18.54 0.17 17.46
CA GLN A 98 -19.66 0.81 16.75
C GLN A 98 -19.62 2.35 16.81
N SER A 99 -18.97 2.92 17.83
CA SER A 99 -18.78 4.37 17.98
C SER A 99 -17.64 4.94 17.13
N THR A 100 -16.94 4.12 16.32
CA THR A 100 -15.83 4.60 15.48
C THR A 100 -16.41 5.38 14.30
N ASP A 101 -16.00 6.65 14.17
CA ASP A 101 -16.22 7.42 12.93
C ASP A 101 -15.13 7.04 11.91
N PRO A 102 -15.49 6.38 10.79
CA PRO A 102 -14.51 5.93 9.81
C PRO A 102 -13.76 7.07 9.13
N LYS A 103 -14.37 8.25 8.98
CA LYS A 103 -13.72 9.42 8.38
C LYS A 103 -12.69 10.00 9.34
N GLN A 104 -13.08 10.18 10.60
CA GLN A 104 -12.15 10.64 11.63
C GLN A 104 -10.98 9.68 11.80
N PHE A 105 -11.24 8.37 11.76
CA PHE A 105 -10.19 7.35 11.79
C PHE A 105 -9.23 7.50 10.60
N ALA A 106 -9.76 7.62 9.37
CA ALA A 106 -8.94 7.82 8.19
C ALA A 106 -8.09 9.09 8.30
N ASP A 107 -8.65 10.19 8.78
CA ASP A 107 -7.92 11.44 9.01
C ASP A 107 -6.81 11.32 10.05
N GLN A 108 -6.99 10.48 11.07
CA GLN A 108 -6.01 10.27 12.13
C GLN A 108 -4.83 9.40 11.67
N VAL A 109 -5.08 8.38 10.82
CA VAL A 109 -4.05 7.41 10.43
C VAL A 109 -3.38 7.74 9.10
N TYR A 110 -4.04 8.52 8.24
CA TYR A 110 -3.45 8.99 7.00
C TYR A 110 -2.47 10.14 7.26
N ALA A 111 -1.30 10.07 6.61
CA ALA A 111 -0.35 11.17 6.55
C ALA A 111 -0.04 11.49 5.08
N ASP A 112 -0.16 12.76 4.71
CA ASP A 112 0.38 13.23 3.44
C ASP A 112 1.88 13.46 3.61
N VAL A 113 2.68 12.83 2.77
CA VAL A 113 4.15 13.01 2.73
C VAL A 113 4.63 13.40 1.34
N LEU A 114 3.71 13.67 0.40
CA LEU A 114 4.05 13.92 -1.00
C LEU A 114 3.80 15.36 -1.43
N THR A 115 2.83 16.04 -0.81
CA THR A 115 2.43 17.41 -1.15
C THR A 115 2.67 18.44 -0.04
N VAL A 116 3.35 18.03 1.03
CA VAL A 116 3.64 18.88 2.20
C VAL A 116 4.68 19.93 1.89
#